data_AF-A0A7S4UB11-F1
#
_entry.id   AF-A0A7S4UB11-F1
#
_cell.length_a   1.000
_cell.length_b   1.000
_cell.length_c   1.000
_cell.angle_alpha   90.00
_cell.angle_beta   90.00
_cell.angle_gamma   90.00
#
_symmetry.space_group_name_H-M   'P 1'
#
loop_
_entity.id
_entity.type
_entity.pdbx_description
1 polymer ?
#
loop_
_entity_poly.entity_id
_entity_poly.type
_entity_poly.pdbx_seq_one_letter_code
_entity_poly.pdbx_strand_id
1 'polypeptide(L)'
;LTEVGEWLEAARVARSKSRADLIQTSVLPSLKEAHASMKEDLKQKAERLLYIISRLQTIQREKEEKEAKEHENEEDVDDAASERSAASSRSQASSRSSRSTRSTKSSKSSKSTKSRSSARVPKEGDPWEEEYLLNARLALLPTERTKESNRSLAESLIFFGQLDRARDVQDELSRLIKIVEDNN
;
A
#
# COMPACT_ATOMS: atom_id res chain seq x y z
N LEU A 1 10.20 -13.53 14.48
CA LEU A 1 9.27 -14.25 15.38
C LEU A 1 9.09 -13.32 16.57
N THR A 2 7.99 -12.57 16.61
CA THR A 2 7.59 -11.88 17.85
C THR A 2 7.11 -13.00 18.75
N GLU A 3 7.76 -13.20 19.89
CA GLU A 3 7.50 -14.36 20.72
C GLU A 3 6.05 -14.23 21.23
N VAL A 4 5.25 -15.26 21.00
CA VAL A 4 3.88 -15.29 21.49
C VAL A 4 3.95 -15.27 23.01
N GLY A 5 3.32 -14.28 23.66
CA GLY A 5 3.29 -14.18 25.12
C GLY A 5 4.56 -13.64 25.80
N GLU A 6 5.37 -12.79 25.15
CA GLU A 6 6.57 -12.16 25.77
C GLU A 6 6.27 -11.55 27.16
N TRP A 7 5.12 -10.88 27.32
CA TRP A 7 4.74 -10.28 28.61
C TRP A 7 4.35 -11.31 29.68
N LEU A 8 3.74 -12.42 29.27
CA LEU A 8 3.40 -13.51 30.17
C LEU A 8 4.67 -14.21 30.66
N GLU A 9 5.61 -14.46 29.75
CA GLU A 9 6.90 -15.04 30.08
C GLU A 9 7.75 -14.08 30.93
N ALA A 10 7.77 -12.79 30.61
CA ALA A 10 8.43 -11.78 31.43
C ALA A 10 7.87 -11.75 32.87
N ALA A 11 6.54 -11.83 33.03
CA ALA A 11 5.93 -11.91 34.35
C ALA A 11 6.24 -13.23 35.07
N ARG A 12 6.29 -14.36 34.35
CA ARG A 12 6.70 -15.65 34.91
C ARG A 12 8.13 -15.59 35.44
N VAL A 13 9.05 -15.03 34.66
CA VAL A 13 10.47 -14.85 35.03
C VAL A 13 10.63 -13.88 36.20
N ALA A 14 9.87 -12.78 36.22
CA ALA A 14 9.88 -11.84 37.34
C ALA A 14 9.48 -12.53 38.66
N ARG A 15 8.44 -13.38 38.63
CA ARG A 15 8.02 -14.18 39.79
C ARG A 15 9.06 -15.22 40.19
N SER A 16 9.63 -15.96 39.24
CA SER A 16 10.61 -17.00 39.55
C SER A 16 11.89 -16.44 40.19
N LYS A 17 12.23 -15.18 39.89
CA LYS A 17 13.36 -14.45 40.48
C LYS A 17 13.01 -13.69 41.77
N SER A 18 11.83 -13.92 42.35
CA SER A 18 11.33 -13.19 43.54
C SER A 18 11.29 -11.66 43.36
N ARG A 19 11.11 -11.20 42.11
CA ARG A 19 11.05 -9.79 41.72
C ARG A 19 9.69 -9.44 41.13
N ALA A 20 8.63 -9.75 41.87
CA ALA A 20 7.26 -9.49 41.45
C ALA A 20 6.96 -7.99 41.27
N ASP A 21 7.75 -7.11 41.89
CA ASP A 21 7.74 -5.65 41.70
C ASP A 21 7.90 -5.26 40.22
N LEU A 22 8.71 -6.00 39.46
CA LEU A 22 8.98 -5.74 38.04
C LEU A 22 7.74 -5.88 37.15
N ILE A 23 6.73 -6.62 37.60
CA ILE A 23 5.46 -6.73 36.88
C ILE A 23 4.78 -5.36 36.82
N GLN A 24 4.73 -4.66 37.95
CA GLN A 24 4.08 -3.37 38.06
C GLN A 24 4.93 -2.24 37.48
N THR A 25 6.25 -2.30 37.65
CA THR A 25 7.16 -1.21 37.26
C THR A 25 7.66 -1.31 35.82
N SER A 26 7.63 -2.49 35.19
CA SER A 26 8.18 -2.71 33.85
C SER A 26 7.21 -3.41 32.90
N VAL A 27 6.70 -4.59 33.27
CA VAL A 27 5.87 -5.41 32.36
C VAL A 27 4.54 -4.73 32.01
N LEU A 28 3.82 -4.22 33.02
CA LEU A 28 2.54 -3.54 32.81
C LEU A 28 2.69 -2.24 32.01
N PRO A 29 3.64 -1.34 32.31
CA PRO A 29 3.92 -0.19 31.46
C PRO A 29 4.22 -0.56 30.01
N SER A 30 5.11 -1.54 29.76
CA SER A 30 5.46 -1.91 28.38
C SER A 30 4.27 -2.54 27.64
N LEU A 31 3.44 -3.32 28.32
CA LEU A 31 2.21 -3.87 27.75
C LEU A 31 1.21 -2.76 27.37
N LYS A 32 1.09 -1.72 28.21
CA LYS A 32 0.24 -0.57 27.94
C LYS A 32 0.74 0.27 26.77
N GLU A 33 2.06 0.39 26.62
CA GLU A 33 2.71 1.04 25.48
C GLU A 33 2.50 0.24 24.18
N ALA A 34 2.68 -1.08 24.24
CA ALA A 34 2.42 -1.97 23.11
C ALA A 34 0.95 -1.91 22.64
N HIS A 35 0.01 -1.85 23.59
CA HIS A 35 -1.40 -1.56 23.30
C HIS A 35 -1.57 -0.23 22.56
N ALA A 36 -1.01 0.86 23.09
CA ALA A 36 -1.17 2.18 22.47
C ALA A 36 -0.59 2.23 21.05
N SER A 37 0.60 1.64 20.86
CA SER A 37 1.26 1.52 19.56
C SER A 37 0.44 0.71 18.56
N MET A 38 0.02 -0.51 18.93
CA MET A 38 -0.80 -1.38 18.07
C MET A 38 -2.13 -0.71 17.69
N LYS A 39 -2.78 -0.04 18.66
CA LYS A 39 -4.02 0.68 18.42
C LYS A 39 -3.84 1.80 17.40
N GLU A 40 -2.81 2.62 17.58
CA GLU A 40 -2.51 3.72 16.67
C GLU A 40 -2.17 3.21 15.27
N ASP A 41 -1.34 2.18 15.15
CA ASP A 41 -1.01 1.54 13.87
C ASP A 41 -2.26 1.05 13.13
N LEU A 42 -3.19 0.40 13.83
CA LEU A 42 -4.43 -0.09 13.24
C LEU A 42 -5.34 1.06 12.79
N LYS A 43 -5.45 2.12 13.59
CA LYS A 43 -6.21 3.33 13.22
C LYS A 43 -5.65 4.01 11.99
N GLN A 44 -4.34 4.27 11.97
CA GLN A 44 -3.67 4.89 10.82
C GLN A 44 -3.84 4.05 9.56
N LYS A 45 -3.75 2.72 9.66
CA LYS A 45 -4.02 1.82 8.53
C LYS A 45 -5.46 1.95 8.05
N ALA A 46 -6.44 1.97 8.95
CA ALA A 46 -7.85 2.10 8.60
C ALA A 46 -8.15 3.44 7.92
N GLU A 47 -7.67 4.55 8.49
CA GLU A 47 -7.83 5.89 7.91
C GLU A 47 -7.17 6.01 6.54
N ARG A 48 -5.94 5.48 6.42
CA ARG A 48 -5.22 5.48 5.15
C ARG A 48 -5.93 4.64 4.09
N LEU A 49 -6.47 3.48 4.47
CA LEU A 49 -7.20 2.60 3.57
C LEU A 49 -8.48 3.27 3.06
N LEU A 50 -9.26 3.89 3.96
CA LEU A 50 -10.46 4.66 3.59
C LEU A 50 -10.14 5.80 2.63
N TYR A 51 -9.06 6.55 2.89
CA TYR A 51 -8.58 7.57 1.97
C TYR A 51 -8.30 6.98 0.59
N ILE A 52 -7.52 5.89 0.51
CA ILE A 52 -7.13 5.27 -0.76
C ILE A 52 -8.36 4.81 -1.55
N ILE A 53 -9.33 4.18 -0.87
CA ILE A 53 -10.60 3.75 -1.48
C ILE A 53 -11.33 4.96 -2.08
N SER A 54 -11.52 6.03 -1.30
CA SER A 54 -12.22 7.23 -1.76
C SER A 54 -11.52 7.91 -2.96
N ARG A 55 -10.18 7.90 -2.96
CA ARG A 55 -9.39 8.49 -4.03
C ARG A 55 -9.46 7.67 -5.31
N LEU A 56 -9.40 6.34 -5.21
CA LEU A 56 -9.57 5.45 -6.36
C LEU A 56 -10.96 5.60 -7.01
N GLN A 57 -12.02 5.71 -6.21
CA GLN A 57 -13.38 6.00 -6.71
C GLN A 57 -13.45 7.35 -7.44
N THR A 58 -12.73 8.36 -6.94
CA THR A 58 -12.67 9.68 -7.59
C THR A 58 -11.95 9.59 -8.93
N ILE A 59 -10.80 8.91 -8.99
CA ILE A 59 -10.04 8.69 -10.23
C ILE A 59 -10.90 7.96 -11.28
N GLN A 60 -11.68 6.94 -10.86
CA GLN A 60 -12.59 6.23 -11.77
C GLN A 60 -13.63 7.16 -12.37
N ARG A 61 -14.31 7.96 -11.54
CA ARG A 61 -15.30 8.95 -12.02
C ARG A 61 -14.68 9.99 -12.96
N GLU A 62 -13.49 10.49 -12.63
CA GLU A 62 -12.77 11.45 -13.48
C GLU A 62 -12.39 10.86 -14.85
N LYS A 63 -12.12 9.54 -14.94
CA LYS A 63 -11.89 8.86 -16.22
C LYS A 63 -13.17 8.74 -17.02
N GLU A 64 -14.26 8.28 -16.40
CA GLU A 64 -15.58 8.17 -17.03
C GLU A 64 -16.05 9.52 -17.58
N GLU A 65 -15.89 10.61 -16.82
CA GLU A 65 -16.24 11.96 -17.27
C GLU A 65 -15.37 12.47 -18.43
N LYS A 66 -14.10 12.06 -18.51
CA LYS A 66 -13.21 12.41 -19.63
C LYS A 66 -13.58 11.63 -20.88
N GLU A 67 -13.80 10.32 -20.74
CA GLU A 67 -14.23 9.45 -21.84
C GLU A 67 -15.58 9.92 -22.42
N ALA A 68 -16.54 10.31 -21.56
CA ALA A 68 -17.81 10.88 -22.01
C ALA A 68 -17.64 12.17 -22.82
N LYS A 69 -16.77 13.09 -22.37
CA LYS A 69 -16.49 14.34 -23.08
C LYS A 69 -15.73 14.12 -24.39
N GLU A 70 -14.84 13.13 -24.45
CA GLU A 70 -14.12 12.78 -25.67
C GLU A 70 -15.10 12.22 -26.72
N HIS A 71 -16.04 11.36 -26.32
CA HIS A 71 -17.10 10.86 -27.19
C HIS A 71 -18.06 11.97 -27.69
N GLU A 72 -18.47 12.91 -26.84
CA GLU A 72 -19.29 14.06 -27.28
C GLU A 72 -18.56 14.94 -28.30
N ASN A 73 -17.25 15.14 -28.14
CA ASN A 73 -16.47 15.93 -29.10
C ASN A 73 -16.22 15.18 -30.41
N GLU A 74 -16.13 13.85 -30.41
CA GLU A 74 -15.96 13.05 -31.63
C GLU A 74 -17.21 13.05 -32.53
N GLU A 75 -18.42 13.08 -31.94
CA GLU A 75 -19.67 13.17 -32.69
C GLU A 75 -19.87 14.52 -33.42
N ASP A 76 -19.22 15.59 -32.93
CA ASP A 76 -19.27 16.94 -33.55
C ASP A 76 -18.24 17.12 -34.70
N VAL A 77 -17.27 16.22 -34.87
CA VAL A 77 -16.26 16.31 -35.95
C VAL A 77 -16.58 15.46 -37.18
N ASP A 78 -17.56 14.57 -37.11
CA ASP A 78 -17.84 13.62 -38.20
C ASP A 78 -18.64 14.24 -39.38
N ASP A 79 -19.26 15.41 -39.21
CA ASP A 79 -19.97 16.12 -40.29
C ASP A 79 -19.07 17.06 -41.12
N ALA A 80 -17.78 17.18 -40.80
CA ALA A 80 -16.84 18.04 -41.53
C ALA A 80 -15.70 17.28 -42.25
N ALA A 81 -15.56 15.97 -42.04
CA ALA A 81 -14.44 15.19 -42.56
C ALA A 81 -14.73 14.37 -43.84
N SER A 82 -15.96 14.39 -44.36
CA SER A 82 -16.37 13.56 -45.51
C SER A 82 -15.92 14.06 -46.91
N GLU A 83 -15.18 15.17 -47.05
CA GLU A 83 -14.82 15.73 -48.39
C GLU A 83 -13.34 15.64 -48.79
N ARG A 84 -12.49 14.85 -48.10
CA ARG A 84 -11.06 14.71 -48.48
C ARG A 84 -10.61 13.27 -48.72
N SER A 85 -11.45 12.47 -49.37
CA SER A 85 -11.04 11.21 -50.00
C SER A 85 -10.88 11.36 -51.52
N ALA A 86 -9.81 12.02 -51.96
CA ALA A 86 -9.32 11.90 -53.33
C ALA A 86 -7.87 12.41 -53.45
N ALA A 87 -6.91 11.49 -53.52
CA ALA A 87 -5.83 11.46 -54.53
C ALA A 87 -4.49 10.91 -54.01
N SER A 88 -3.92 10.06 -54.87
CA SER A 88 -2.50 9.76 -55.04
C SER A 88 -1.88 8.60 -54.25
N SER A 89 -2.26 7.43 -54.72
CA SER A 89 -1.42 6.23 -54.91
C SER A 89 0.03 6.48 -55.40
N ARG A 90 0.90 5.50 -55.08
CA ARG A 90 2.18 5.09 -55.74
C ARG A 90 3.47 5.76 -55.25
N SER A 91 4.41 4.96 -54.69
CA SER A 91 5.49 4.32 -55.48
C SER A 91 6.46 3.50 -54.61
N GLN A 92 6.96 2.42 -55.22
CA GLN A 92 7.99 1.48 -54.78
C GLN A 92 9.42 2.07 -54.72
N ALA A 93 10.35 1.23 -54.23
CA ALA A 93 11.80 1.17 -54.47
C ALA A 93 12.65 1.65 -53.27
N SER A 94 13.76 1.03 -52.87
CA SER A 94 14.51 -0.15 -53.33
C SER A 94 15.60 -0.48 -52.30
N SER A 95 15.98 -1.76 -52.27
CA SER A 95 17.22 -2.38 -51.78
C SER A 95 18.47 -1.51 -51.60
N ARG A 96 19.27 -1.80 -50.54
CA ARG A 96 20.69 -2.20 -50.66
C ARG A 96 21.37 -2.52 -49.32
N SER A 97 22.31 -3.45 -49.43
CA SER A 97 22.95 -4.25 -48.40
C SER A 97 24.24 -3.66 -47.83
N SER A 98 24.62 -4.23 -46.68
CA SER A 98 25.99 -4.57 -46.23
C SER A 98 26.99 -3.45 -45.89
N ARG A 99 27.42 -3.43 -44.62
CA ARG A 99 28.82 -3.70 -44.22
C ARG A 99 29.00 -3.70 -42.70
N SER A 100 29.27 -4.89 -42.17
CA SER A 100 29.81 -5.09 -40.83
C SER A 100 31.22 -4.52 -40.76
N THR A 101 31.47 -3.59 -39.84
CA THR A 101 32.82 -3.21 -39.42
C THR A 101 32.90 -3.22 -37.91
N ARG A 102 33.66 -4.21 -37.43
CA ARG A 102 34.23 -4.37 -36.10
C ARG A 102 34.95 -3.07 -35.70
N SER A 103 34.49 -2.40 -34.65
CA SER A 103 35.26 -1.37 -33.95
C SER A 103 35.36 -1.68 -32.47
N THR A 104 36.50 -2.22 -32.08
CA THR A 104 37.03 -2.27 -30.72
C THR A 104 37.36 -0.86 -30.26
N LYS A 105 36.59 -0.32 -29.30
CA LYS A 105 37.04 0.82 -28.48
C LYS A 105 36.29 0.86 -27.15
N SER A 106 37.08 0.77 -26.10
CA SER A 106 36.75 0.83 -24.68
C SER A 106 36.27 2.22 -24.25
N SER A 107 35.12 2.27 -23.58
CA SER A 107 34.76 3.32 -22.62
C SER A 107 33.74 2.70 -21.66
N LYS A 108 34.20 2.26 -20.49
CA LYS A 108 33.97 2.94 -19.20
C LYS A 108 32.48 3.27 -18.95
N SER A 109 31.89 2.44 -18.08
CA SER A 109 30.79 2.73 -17.16
C SER A 109 29.53 3.38 -17.74
N SER A 110 28.57 2.54 -18.12
CA SER A 110 27.17 2.76 -17.75
C SER A 110 26.76 1.72 -16.70
N LYS A 111 27.39 1.85 -15.52
CA LYS A 111 26.75 1.45 -14.28
C LYS A 111 25.59 2.45 -14.12
N SER A 112 24.49 2.25 -14.87
CA SER A 112 23.25 2.95 -14.57
C SER A 112 22.82 2.38 -13.23
N THR A 113 23.26 3.12 -12.22
CA THR A 113 22.78 3.05 -10.87
C THR A 113 21.27 2.91 -10.98
N LYS A 114 20.83 1.70 -10.68
CA LYS A 114 19.72 1.36 -9.80
C LYS A 114 19.59 2.41 -8.71
N SER A 115 19.23 3.63 -9.11
CA SER A 115 18.69 4.64 -8.24
C SER A 115 17.34 4.06 -7.91
N ARG A 116 17.33 3.29 -6.82
CA ARG A 116 16.16 3.16 -5.96
C ARG A 116 15.85 4.61 -5.57
N SER A 117 15.21 5.35 -6.47
CA SER A 117 14.58 6.60 -6.11
C SER A 117 13.69 6.18 -4.97
N SER A 118 13.94 6.73 -3.78
CA SER A 118 12.93 6.80 -2.74
C SER A 118 11.61 7.04 -3.44
N ALA A 119 10.73 6.03 -3.50
CA ALA A 119 9.53 6.07 -4.32
C ALA A 119 8.79 7.34 -3.92
N ARG A 120 8.81 8.35 -4.79
CA ARG A 120 8.16 9.62 -4.47
C ARG A 120 6.69 9.29 -4.39
N VAL A 121 6.05 9.67 -3.29
CA VAL A 121 4.59 9.61 -3.19
C VAL A 121 4.06 10.46 -4.34
N PRO A 122 3.31 9.86 -5.30
CA PRO A 122 2.75 10.61 -6.41
C PRO A 122 1.84 11.72 -5.87
N LYS A 123 1.84 12.83 -6.57
CA LYS A 123 0.86 13.89 -6.33
C LYS A 123 -0.46 13.49 -6.98
N GLU A 124 -1.53 14.08 -6.48
CA GLU A 124 -2.85 13.94 -7.09
C GLU A 124 -2.81 14.38 -8.56
N GLY A 125 -3.29 13.51 -9.46
CA GLY A 125 -3.29 13.71 -10.90
C GLY A 125 -2.04 13.18 -11.63
N ASP A 126 -1.05 12.63 -10.92
CA ASP A 126 0.10 12.00 -11.56
C ASP A 126 -0.36 10.74 -12.34
N PRO A 127 0.21 10.44 -13.53
CA PRO A 127 -0.20 9.28 -14.34
C PRO A 127 -0.07 7.93 -13.63
N TRP A 128 0.81 7.84 -12.64
CA TRP A 128 1.12 6.62 -11.87
C TRP A 128 0.40 6.58 -10.52
N GLU A 129 -0.45 7.57 -10.22
CA GLU A 129 -1.14 7.69 -8.93
C GLU A 129 -1.99 6.44 -8.64
N GLU A 130 -2.79 6.00 -9.60
CA GLU A 130 -3.69 4.86 -9.45
C GLU A 130 -2.92 3.57 -9.14
N GLU A 131 -1.86 3.26 -9.90
CA GLU A 131 -1.02 2.08 -9.66
C GLU A 131 -0.35 2.15 -8.28
N TYR A 132 0.13 3.33 -7.88
CA TYR A 132 0.68 3.53 -6.55
C TYR A 132 -0.35 3.29 -5.45
N LEU A 133 -1.57 3.82 -5.60
CA LEU A 133 -2.67 3.66 -4.64
C LEU A 133 -3.10 2.21 -4.51
N LEU A 134 -3.19 1.46 -5.61
CA LEU A 134 -3.49 0.02 -5.61
C LEU A 134 -2.41 -0.78 -4.85
N ASN A 135 -1.14 -0.50 -5.11
CA ASN A 135 -0.03 -1.13 -4.39
C ASN A 135 -0.02 -0.75 -2.90
N ALA A 136 -0.30 0.52 -2.57
CA ALA A 136 -0.39 0.99 -1.20
C ALA A 136 -1.57 0.33 -0.45
N ARG A 137 -2.70 0.09 -1.11
CA ARG A 137 -3.85 -0.65 -0.56
C ARG A 137 -3.43 -2.05 -0.11
N LEU A 138 -2.73 -2.80 -0.95
CA LEU A 138 -2.29 -4.16 -0.64
C LEU A 138 -1.37 -4.20 0.59
N ALA A 139 -0.52 -3.20 0.77
CA ALA A 139 0.38 -3.10 1.91
C ALA A 139 -0.33 -2.80 3.25
N LEU A 140 -1.56 -2.27 3.21
CA LEU A 140 -2.35 -1.93 4.40
C LEU A 140 -3.24 -3.07 4.88
N LEU A 141 -3.39 -4.14 4.10
CA LEU A 141 -4.20 -5.28 4.47
C LEU A 141 -3.65 -5.97 5.73
N PRO A 142 -4.52 -6.37 6.68
CA PRO A 142 -4.08 -7.05 7.89
C PRO A 142 -3.49 -8.42 7.56
N THR A 143 -2.17 -8.54 7.67
CA THR A 143 -1.47 -9.81 7.51
C THR A 143 -1.79 -10.78 8.64
N GLU A 144 -1.62 -12.09 8.41
CA GLU A 144 -1.78 -13.12 9.46
C GLU A 144 -0.89 -12.82 10.68
N ARG A 145 0.32 -12.32 10.45
CA ARG A 145 1.22 -11.88 11.52
C ARG A 145 0.63 -10.74 12.35
N THR A 146 -0.05 -9.77 11.72
CA THR A 146 -0.72 -8.68 12.44
C THR A 146 -1.86 -9.21 13.30
N LYS A 147 -2.67 -10.14 12.77
CA LYS A 147 -3.76 -10.78 13.51
C LYS A 147 -3.25 -11.58 14.71
N GLU A 148 -2.20 -12.38 14.52
CA GLU A 148 -1.56 -13.15 15.59
C GLU A 148 -0.95 -12.24 16.67
N SER A 149 -0.26 -11.16 16.26
CA SER A 149 0.33 -10.19 17.19
C SER A 149 -0.74 -9.47 18.01
N ASN A 150 -1.86 -9.08 17.38
CA ASN A 150 -3.01 -8.49 18.06
C ASN A 150 -3.65 -9.48 19.06
N ARG A 151 -3.83 -10.75 18.67
CA ARG A 151 -4.33 -11.80 19.56
C ARG A 151 -3.44 -12.00 20.79
N SER A 152 -2.13 -12.20 20.57
CA SER A 152 -1.14 -12.37 21.65
C SER A 152 -1.15 -11.19 22.63
N LEU A 153 -1.28 -9.97 22.11
CA LEU A 153 -1.40 -8.76 22.91
C LEU A 153 -2.71 -8.72 23.71
N ALA A 154 -3.84 -9.06 23.09
CA ALA A 154 -5.14 -9.11 23.75
C ALA A 154 -5.17 -10.16 24.87
N GLU A 155 -4.63 -11.36 24.64
CA GLU A 155 -4.50 -12.41 25.66
C GLU A 155 -3.65 -11.94 26.86
N SER A 156 -2.54 -11.26 26.58
CA SER A 156 -1.69 -10.68 27.61
C SER A 156 -2.43 -9.61 28.41
N LEU A 157 -3.16 -8.70 27.74
CA LEU A 157 -3.98 -7.67 28.39
C LEU A 157 -5.06 -8.29 29.30
N ILE A 158 -5.73 -9.34 28.84
CA ILE A 158 -6.73 -10.08 29.63
C ILE A 158 -6.11 -10.70 30.87
N PHE A 159 -4.94 -11.35 30.74
CA PHE A 159 -4.23 -11.97 31.87
C PHE A 159 -3.92 -10.96 32.99
N PHE A 160 -3.59 -9.72 32.63
CA PHE A 160 -3.34 -8.64 33.58
C PHE A 160 -4.59 -7.83 33.98
N GLY A 161 -5.79 -8.29 33.61
CA GLY A 161 -7.06 -7.66 33.96
C GLY A 161 -7.37 -6.36 33.21
N GLN A 162 -6.65 -6.05 32.13
CA GLN A 162 -6.86 -4.87 31.29
C GLN A 162 -7.91 -5.14 30.20
N LEU A 163 -9.12 -5.54 30.59
CA LEU A 163 -10.17 -6.00 29.66
C LEU A 163 -10.60 -4.93 28.66
N ASP A 164 -10.74 -3.67 29.10
CA ASP A 164 -11.15 -2.56 28.23
C ASP A 164 -10.14 -2.36 27.09
N ARG A 165 -8.83 -2.43 27.39
CA ARG A 165 -7.75 -2.32 26.40
C ARG A 165 -7.70 -3.51 25.46
N ALA A 166 -7.96 -4.72 25.98
CA ALA A 166 -8.01 -5.92 25.16
C ALA A 166 -9.16 -5.83 24.14
N ARG A 167 -10.33 -5.36 24.57
CA ARG A 167 -11.48 -5.13 23.69
C ARG A 167 -11.20 -4.04 22.66
N ASP A 168 -10.66 -2.91 23.10
CA ASP A 168 -10.32 -1.76 22.27
C ASP A 168 -9.40 -2.13 21.09
N VAL A 169 -8.31 -2.88 21.35
CA VAL A 169 -7.40 -3.29 20.27
C VAL A 169 -8.01 -4.35 19.33
N GLN A 170 -8.93 -5.18 19.82
CA GLN A 170 -9.68 -6.13 18.98
C GLN A 170 -10.70 -5.40 18.10
N ASP A 171 -11.44 -4.44 18.66
CA ASP A 171 -12.43 -3.65 17.94
C ASP A 171 -11.79 -2.87 16.78
N GLU A 172 -10.59 -2.30 16.96
CA GLU A 172 -9.86 -1.62 15.89
C GLU A 172 -9.38 -2.58 14.79
N LEU A 173 -8.93 -3.80 15.14
CA LEU A 173 -8.58 -4.81 14.14
C LEU A 173 -9.84 -5.26 13.37
N SER A 174 -10.95 -5.50 14.06
CA SER A 174 -12.22 -5.85 13.44
C SER A 174 -12.72 -4.75 12.53
N ARG A 175 -12.56 -3.48 12.92
CA ARG A 175 -12.87 -2.33 12.07
C ARG A 175 -12.05 -2.33 10.79
N LEU A 176 -10.73 -2.54 10.88
CA LEU A 176 -9.87 -2.62 9.70
C LEU A 176 -10.28 -3.77 8.77
N ILE A 177 -10.59 -4.95 9.32
CA ILE A 177 -11.05 -6.10 8.55
C ILE A 177 -12.37 -5.79 7.82
N LYS A 178 -13.35 -5.20 8.51
CA LYS A 178 -14.62 -4.79 7.89
C LYS A 178 -14.43 -3.83 6.72
N ILE A 179 -13.56 -2.82 6.87
CA ILE A 179 -13.26 -1.89 5.77
C ILE A 179 -12.71 -2.64 4.55
N VAL A 180 -11.86 -3.65 4.76
CA VAL A 180 -11.34 -4.48 3.67
C VAL A 180 -12.45 -5.33 3.03
N GLU A 181 -13.31 -5.94 3.83
CA GLU A 181 -14.41 -6.80 3.35
C GLU A 181 -15.46 -6.00 2.55
N ASP A 182 -15.83 -4.81 3.03
CA ASP A 182 -16.85 -3.96 2.40
C ASP A 182 -16.38 -3.35 1.07
N ASN A 183 -15.07 -3.34 0.81
CA ASN A 183 -14.45 -2.66 -0.35
C ASN A 183 -13.62 -3.59 -1.25
N ASN A 184 -13.65 -4.89 -1.00
CA ASN A 184 -13.11 -5.92 -1.89
C ASN A 184 -14.12 -6.27 -2.99
#